data_AF-A0A0N0ND08-F1
#
_entry.id   AF-A0A0N0ND08-F1
#
_cell.length_a   1.000
_cell.length_b   1.000
_cell.length_c   1.000
_cell.angle_alpha   90.00
_cell.angle_beta   90.00
_cell.angle_gamma   90.00
#
_symmetry.space_group_name_H-M   'P 1'
#
loop_
_entity.id
_entity.type
_entity.pdbx_description
1 polymer ?
#
loop_
_entity_poly.entity_id
_entity_poly.type
_entity_poly.pdbx_seq_one_letter_code
_entity_poly.pdbx_strand_id
1 'polypeptide(L)' 'MTGSKVRASAKLTEDSMLRAYRLWFEHTRKCDDGCKGAGRAQDGCESGRELWDTYRRTYAGESR' A
#
# COMPACT_ATOMS: atom_id res chain seq x y z
N MET A 1 -24.78 19.23 7.44
CA MET A 1 -24.71 18.10 6.47
C MET A 1 -23.26 17.81 6.03
N THR A 2 -22.28 17.82 6.95
CA THR A 2 -20.84 17.68 6.61
C THR A 2 -20.24 16.34 7.07
N GLY A 3 -20.90 15.59 7.96
CA GLY A 3 -20.38 14.31 8.49
C GLY A 3 -20.35 13.14 7.49
N SER A 4 -21.27 13.10 6.52
CA SER A 4 -21.36 11.98 5.56
C SER A 4 -20.24 12.00 4.51
N LYS A 5 -19.74 13.18 4.16
CA LYS A 5 -18.69 13.35 3.14
C LYS A 5 -17.32 12.90 3.66
N VAL A 6 -17.02 13.17 4.92
CA VAL A 6 -15.74 12.77 5.56
C VAL A 6 -15.67 11.24 5.74
N ARG A 7 -16.79 10.60 6.14
CA ARG A 7 -16.87 9.13 6.24
C ARG A 7 -16.78 8.42 4.89
N ALA A 8 -17.30 9.01 3.83
CA ALA A 8 -17.22 8.44 2.48
C ALA A 8 -15.78 8.51 1.94
N SER A 9 -15.08 9.64 2.16
CA SER A 9 -13.68 9.78 1.81
C SER A 9 -12.80 8.79 2.57
N ALA A 10 -12.94 8.69 3.90
CA ALA A 10 -12.17 7.75 4.72
C ALA A 10 -12.35 6.30 4.23
N LYS A 11 -13.58 5.87 3.94
CA LYS A 11 -13.83 4.52 3.40
C LYS A 11 -13.18 4.26 2.05
N LEU A 12 -13.18 5.25 1.15
CA LEU A 12 -12.55 5.13 -0.16
C LEU A 12 -11.03 5.09 -0.05
N THR A 13 -10.45 5.84 0.87
CA THR A 13 -9.01 5.80 1.08
C THR A 13 -8.57 4.58 1.86
N GLU A 14 -9.35 4.09 2.82
CA GLU A 14 -9.15 2.79 3.47
C GLU A 14 -9.15 1.65 2.42
N ASP A 15 -10.11 1.66 1.48
CA ASP A 15 -10.15 0.68 0.38
C ASP A 15 -8.90 0.80 -0.51
N SER A 16 -8.49 2.02 -0.84
CA SER A 16 -7.31 2.28 -1.68
C SER A 16 -6.00 1.88 -0.99
N MET A 17 -5.87 2.15 0.31
CA MET A 17 -4.72 1.78 1.12
C MET A 17 -4.62 0.26 1.28
N LEU A 18 -5.74 -0.39 1.63
CA LEU A 18 -5.80 -1.84 1.78
C LEU A 18 -5.52 -2.55 0.45
N ARG A 19 -6.00 -2.01 -0.67
CA ARG A 19 -5.65 -2.52 -2.01
C ARG A 19 -4.16 -2.42 -2.29
N ALA A 20 -3.54 -1.26 -2.02
CA ALA A 20 -2.11 -1.08 -2.24
C ALA A 20 -1.27 -2.04 -1.38
N TYR A 21 -1.64 -2.21 -0.11
CA TYR A 21 -0.99 -3.18 0.79
C TYR A 21 -1.13 -4.62 0.28
N ARG A 22 -2.35 -5.00 -0.14
CA ARG A 22 -2.62 -6.34 -0.64
C ARG A 22 -1.82 -6.64 -1.91
N LEU A 23 -1.77 -5.71 -2.86
CA LEU A 23 -0.97 -5.84 -4.08
C LEU A 23 0.52 -6.01 -3.78
N TRP A 24 1.06 -5.20 -2.87
CA TRP A 24 2.43 -5.35 -2.39
C TRP A 24 2.68 -6.73 -1.75
N PHE A 25 1.80 -7.17 -0.86
CA PHE A 25 1.94 -8.44 -0.15
C PHE A 25 1.81 -9.66 -1.07
N GLU A 26 0.88 -9.60 -2.04
CA GLU A 26 0.76 -10.65 -3.04
C GLU A 26 2.00 -10.73 -3.94
N HIS A 27 2.58 -9.58 -4.28
CA HIS A 27 3.82 -9.52 -5.05
C HIS A 27 4.99 -10.12 -4.28
N THR A 28 5.22 -9.73 -3.03
CA THR A 28 6.34 -10.25 -2.22
C THR A 28 6.23 -11.75 -1.95
N ARG A 29 5.01 -12.30 -1.92
CA ARG A 29 4.78 -13.75 -1.81
C ARG A 29 5.10 -14.54 -3.08
N LYS A 30 4.91 -13.94 -4.26
CA LYS A 30 5.09 -14.60 -5.56
C LYS A 30 6.45 -14.33 -6.20
N CYS A 31 7.12 -13.27 -5.77
CA CYS A 31 8.38 -12.85 -6.34
C CYS A 31 9.55 -13.57 -5.68
N ASP A 32 10.17 -14.49 -6.42
CA ASP A 32 11.43 -15.16 -6.03
C ASP A 32 12.67 -14.28 -6.29
N ASP A 33 12.50 -13.10 -6.91
CA ASP A 33 13.58 -12.17 -7.29
C ASP A 33 13.99 -11.25 -6.12
N GLY A 34 14.39 -11.84 -4.99
CA GLY A 34 14.88 -11.09 -3.82
C GLY A 34 13.81 -10.41 -2.97
N CYS A 35 12.54 -10.48 -3.36
CA CYS A 35 11.41 -10.00 -2.56
C CYS A 35 11.04 -10.98 -1.41
N LYS A 36 11.33 -12.27 -1.57
CA LYS A 36 11.15 -13.31 -0.56
C LYS A 36 12.33 -13.32 0.42
N GLY A 37 12.05 -13.11 1.71
CA GLY A 37 13.08 -13.05 2.76
C GLY A 37 13.75 -11.69 2.92
N ALA A 38 13.36 -10.68 2.13
CA ALA A 38 13.79 -9.30 2.35
C ALA A 38 13.27 -8.80 3.71
N GLY A 39 14.19 -8.34 4.57
CA GLY A 39 13.84 -7.79 5.88
C GLY A 39 13.09 -6.46 5.79
N ARG A 40 13.18 -5.76 4.64
CA ARG A 40 12.44 -4.52 4.36
C ARG A 40 11.94 -4.53 2.93
N ALA A 41 10.80 -3.88 2.71
CA ALA A 41 10.20 -3.71 1.38
C ALA A 41 11.13 -2.99 0.37
N GLN A 42 12.06 -2.15 0.87
CA GLN A 42 13.06 -1.43 0.07
C GLN A 42 14.20 -2.32 -0.42
N ASP A 43 14.45 -3.44 0.26
CA ASP A 43 15.52 -4.39 -0.06
C ASP A 43 15.04 -5.43 -1.10
N GLY A 44 13.75 -5.40 -1.46
CA GLY A 44 13.17 -6.25 -2.48
C GLY A 44 13.40 -5.76 -3.91
N CYS A 45 12.89 -6.55 -4.85
CA CYS A 45 12.73 -6.26 -6.26
C CYS A 45 12.13 -4.88 -6.57
N GLU A 46 12.46 -4.30 -7.72
CA GLU A 46 12.02 -2.95 -8.13
C GLU A 46 10.51 -2.76 -8.06
N SER A 47 9.74 -3.69 -8.64
CA SER A 47 8.28 -3.66 -8.58
C SER A 47 7.73 -3.75 -7.15
N GLY A 48 8.39 -4.51 -6.27
CA GLY A 48 8.05 -4.57 -4.86
C GLY A 48 8.25 -3.22 -4.15
N ARG A 49 9.32 -2.49 -4.52
CA ARG A 49 9.58 -1.14 -3.99
C ARG A 49 8.53 -0.14 -4.47
N GLU A 50 8.16 -0.16 -5.75
CA GLU A 50 7.12 0.73 -6.30
C GLU A 50 5.75 0.50 -5.65
N LEU A 51 5.37 -0.76 -5.42
CA LEU A 51 4.14 -1.12 -4.73
C LEU A 51 4.15 -0.63 -3.26
N TRP A 52 5.28 -0.75 -2.58
CA TRP A 52 5.46 -0.23 -1.22
C TRP A 52 5.37 1.30 -1.17
N ASP A 53 5.97 1.99 -2.13
CA ASP A 53 5.90 3.45 -2.23
C ASP A 53 4.47 3.93 -2.51
N THR A 54 3.73 3.20 -3.34
CA THR A 54 2.30 3.45 -3.60
C THR A 54 1.49 3.34 -2.31
N TYR A 55 1.68 2.27 -1.53
CA TYR A 55 1.04 2.12 -0.23
C TYR A 55 1.37 3.28 0.71
N ARG A 56 2.66 3.66 0.83
CA ARG A 56 3.08 4.80 1.67
C ARG A 56 2.42 6.11 1.25
N ARG A 57 2.29 6.39 -0.05
CA ARG A 57 1.66 7.62 -0.54
C ARG A 57 0.18 7.67 -0.19
N THR A 58 -0.54 6.54 -0.33
CA THR A 58 -1.95 6.45 0.06
C THR A 58 -2.11 6.62 1.57
N TYR A 59 -1.23 6.00 2.37
CA TYR A 59 -1.24 6.13 3.83
C TYR A 59 -0.91 7.56 4.30
N ALA A 60 0.10 8.20 3.70
CA ALA A 60 0.47 9.58 4.04
C ALA A 60 -0.60 10.60 3.61
N GLY A 61 -1.36 10.30 2.54
CA GLY A 61 -2.51 11.09 2.11
C GLY A 61 -3.68 11.08 3.09
N GLU A 62 -3.86 10.01 3.87
CA GLU A 62 -4.84 9.93 4.97
C GLU A 62 -4.39 10.63 6.25
N SER A 63 -3.10 10.98 6.34
CA SER A 63 -2.50 11.51 7.56
C SER A 63 -2.59 13.06 7.68
N ARG A 64 -3.36 13.73 6.82
CA ARG A 64 -3.40 15.21 6.74
C ARG A 64 -4.78 15.81 7.02
#